data_AF-A0A519ZCG6-F1
#
_entry.id   AF-A0A519ZCG6-F1
#
_cell.length_a   1.000
_cell.length_b   1.000
_cell.length_c   1.000
_cell.angle_alpha   90.00
_cell.angle_beta   90.00
_cell.angle_gamma   90.00
#
_symmetry.space_group_name_H-M   'P 1'
#
loop_
_entity.id
_entity.type
_entity.pdbx_description
1 polymer ?
#
loop_
_entity_poly.entity_id
_entity_poly.type
_entity_poly.pdbx_seq_one_letter_code
_entity_poly.pdbx_strand_id
1 'polypeptide(L)' 'VQYSYPQWAGTYEQGQQRLYVNVGLGYLGIPMRVGFLPEITLIELRRG' A
#
# COMPACT_ATOMS: atom_id res chain seq x y z
N VAL A 1 -1.40 15.45 7.17
CA VAL A 1 -0.68 14.29 7.76
C VAL A 1 -1.54 13.50 8.75
N GLN A 2 -2.58 14.09 9.38
CA GLN A 2 -3.45 13.42 10.37
C GLN A 2 -4.34 12.26 9.87
N TYR A 3 -4.33 11.93 8.57
CA TYR A 3 -5.19 10.89 7.98
C TYR A 3 -4.41 9.86 7.16
N SER A 4 -3.08 9.89 7.27
CA SER A 4 -2.19 8.96 6.57
C SER A 4 -2.07 7.69 7.39
N TYR A 5 -2.41 6.53 6.81
CA TYR A 5 -2.08 5.25 7.44
C TYR A 5 -0.55 5.11 7.56
N PRO A 6 -0.04 4.39 8.58
CA PRO A 6 1.40 4.17 8.73
C PRO A 6 2.01 3.52 7.49
N GLN A 7 1.24 2.63 6.85
CA GLN A 7 1.59 1.98 5.60
C GLN A 7 1.01 2.77 4.41
N TRP A 8 1.69 3.85 4.05
CA TRP A 8 1.24 4.77 2.99
C TRP A 8 1.80 4.41 1.61
N ALA A 9 3.11 4.15 1.49
CA ALA A 9 3.77 3.88 0.23
C ALA A 9 5.06 3.08 0.44
N GLY A 10 5.29 2.07 -0.40
CA GLY A 10 6.51 1.27 -0.40
C GLY A 10 6.35 -0.10 0.25
N THR A 11 7.47 -0.76 0.50
CA THR A 11 7.52 -2.11 1.07
C THR A 11 7.67 -2.06 2.59
N TYR A 12 6.87 -2.85 3.28
CA TYR A 12 6.90 -3.05 4.73
C TYR A 12 7.23 -4.52 5.02
N GLU A 13 7.99 -4.77 6.06
CA GLU A 13 8.35 -6.12 6.50
C GLU A 13 7.91 -6.35 7.95
N GLN A 14 7.35 -7.54 8.22
CA GLN A 14 7.05 -8.01 9.56
C GLN A 14 7.44 -9.49 9.69
N GLY A 15 8.55 -9.76 10.37
CA GLY A 15 9.12 -11.10 10.45
C GLY A 15 9.49 -11.63 9.07
N GLN A 16 8.86 -12.73 8.64
CA GLN A 16 9.06 -13.33 7.32
C GLN A 16 8.05 -12.84 6.26
N GLN A 17 7.15 -11.92 6.62
CA GLN A 17 6.11 -11.41 5.74
C GLN A 17 6.51 -10.05 5.15
N ARG A 18 6.13 -9.85 3.89
CA ARG A 18 6.34 -8.58 3.16
C ARG A 18 5.00 -8.06 2.65
N LEU A 19 4.74 -6.78 2.85
CA LEU A 19 3.59 -6.06 2.31
C LEU A 19 4.08 -4.92 1.42
N TYR A 20 3.74 -4.95 0.14
CA TYR A 20 3.99 -3.83 -0.76
C TYR A 20 2.73 -2.97 -0.90
N VAL A 21 2.84 -1.69 -0.58
CA VAL A 21 1.75 -0.71 -0.71
C VAL A 21 2.05 0.21 -1.88
N ASN A 22 1.25 0.09 -2.94
CA ASN A 22 1.26 1.02 -4.07
C ASN A 22 0.29 2.18 -3.80
N VAL A 23 0.78 3.42 -3.95
CA VAL A 23 -0.02 4.64 -3.85
C VAL A 23 -0.99 4.83 -5.03
N GLY A 24 -0.76 4.11 -6.14
CA GLY A 24 -1.53 4.20 -7.38
C GLY A 24 -1.24 5.46 -8.19
N LEU A 25 -1.97 5.65 -9.29
CA LEU A 25 -1.88 6.83 -10.18
C LEU A 25 -2.40 8.13 -9.55
N GLY A 26 -3.01 8.05 -8.37
CA GLY A 26 -3.68 9.16 -7.68
C GLY A 26 -2.77 10.08 -6.88
N TYR A 27 -1.46 10.18 -7.19
CA TYR A 27 -0.49 10.97 -6.43
C TYR A 27 0.41 11.88 -7.29
N LEU A 28 0.10 12.06 -8.58
CA LEU A 28 0.83 12.96 -9.50
C LEU A 28 0.52 14.47 -9.30
N GLY A 29 -0.23 14.84 -8.25
CA GLY A 29 -0.50 16.25 -7.90
C GLY A 29 -1.83 16.50 -7.20
N ILE A 30 -2.79 15.58 -7.30
CA ILE A 30 -4.07 15.61 -6.57
C ILE A 30 -4.14 14.33 -5.74
N PRO A 31 -4.34 14.39 -4.41
CA PRO A 31 -4.52 13.21 -3.58
C PRO A 31 -5.88 12.58 -3.86
N MET A 32 -5.99 11.84 -4.97
CA MET A 32 -7.24 11.23 -5.46
C MET A 32 -7.76 10.09 -4.56
N ARG A 33 -7.09 9.82 -3.42
CA ARG A 33 -7.48 8.83 -2.40
C ARG A 33 -8.04 9.45 -1.11
N VAL A 34 -8.56 10.68 -1.14
CA VAL A 34 -9.38 11.18 -0.01
C VAL A 34 -10.75 10.49 -0.07
N GLY A 35 -11.04 9.62 0.92
CA GLY A 35 -12.35 8.95 1.06
C GLY A 35 -12.49 7.57 0.37
N PHE A 36 -11.46 7.08 -0.32
CA PHE A 36 -11.46 5.75 -0.94
C PHE A 36 -10.71 4.73 -0.08
N LEU A 37 -11.28 3.53 0.06
CA LEU A 37 -10.61 2.41 0.71
C LEU A 37 -9.35 2.00 -0.08
N PRO A 38 -8.28 1.56 0.60
CA PRO A 38 -7.10 1.07 -0.10
C PRO A 38 -7.43 -0.23 -0.84
N GLU A 39 -6.99 -0.33 -2.10
CA GLU A 39 -6.90 -1.60 -2.79
C GLU A 39 -5.74 -2.42 -2.20
N ILE A 40 -6.00 -3.69 -1.85
CA ILE A 40 -5.00 -4.60 -1.27
C ILE A 40 -4.66 -5.66 -2.32
N THR A 41 -3.39 -5.77 -2.70
CA THR A 41 -2.89 -6.83 -3.57
C THR A 41 -2.14 -7.87 -2.74
N LEU A 42 -2.61 -9.12 -2.73
CA LEU A 42 -1.95 -10.25 -2.06
C LEU A 42 -1.10 -11.03 -3.06
N ILE A 43 0.21 -11.16 -2.77
CA ILE A 43 1.11 -12.03 -3.53
C ILE A 43 1.44 -13.23 -2.65
N GLU A 44 0.92 -14.39 -3.02
CA GLU A 44 1.22 -15.65 -2.33
C GLU A 44 2.30 -16.43 -3.10
N LEU A 45 3.44 -16.69 -2.44
CA LEU A 45 4.52 -17.46 -3.00
C LEU A 45 4.32 -18.95 -2.67
N ARG A 46 4.34 -19.80 -3.70
CA ARG A 46 4.30 -21.26 -3.55
C ARG A 46 5.69 -21.83 -3.85
N ARG A 47 6.13 -22.83 -3.10
CA ARG A 47 7.30 -23.63 -3.48
C ARG A 47 6.93 -24.48 -4.71
N GLY A 48 7.80 -24.48 -5.71
CA GLY A 48 7.80 -25.48 -6.78
C GLY A 48 8.34 -26.81 -6.28
#